data_AF-A0A521G4Z6-F1
#
_entry.id   AF-A0A521G4Z6-F1
#
_cell.length_a   1.000
_cell.length_b   1.000
_cell.length_c   1.000
_cell.angle_alpha   90.00
_cell.angle_beta   90.00
_cell.angle_gamma   90.00
#
_symmetry.space_group_name_H-M   'P 1'
#
loop_
_entity.id
_entity.type
_entity.pdbx_description
1 polymer ?
#
loop_
_entity_poly.entity_id
_entity_poly.type
_entity_poly.pdbx_seq_one_letter_code
_entity_poly.pdbx_strand_id
1 'polypeptide(L)'
;MDTWIYRMIKEKSIRRITVCAVIAVCIALLLFVQKRYIQNFINGPYDLSAADLDLIRDVSQTPRYFARISGSKAIDTGIQKFAVHTRNGVETDRSVSAKYYGLVIGEKFLIYEGDYTPLTTVEGALAEMPAEVSNHLFSSREMLEIRSQFYPFYLETQPFRSIGYFAIVVLVCLGGFLAYIGIPAWRYWRNPALHPLMKRISRWGNPILIASAAERQSSSPRFTGSSWTLTKDFLIKSTWFTFDILQFSDLLWAYKTVTKHSTNFTSQPARPIVYA
;
A
#
# COMPACT_ATOMS: atom_id res chain seq x y z
N MET A 1 -0.23 15.82 39.90
CA MET A 1 0.67 16.86 39.38
C MET A 1 1.19 16.39 38.04
N ASP A 2 0.87 17.10 36.95
CA ASP A 2 1.40 16.80 35.61
C ASP A 2 2.85 17.30 35.56
N THR A 3 3.81 16.39 35.42
CA THR A 3 5.24 16.75 35.29
C THR A 3 5.58 17.11 33.84
N TRP A 4 6.68 17.85 33.63
CA TRP A 4 7.18 18.19 32.28
C TRP A 4 7.26 16.97 31.35
N ILE A 5 7.73 15.84 31.87
CA ILE A 5 7.85 14.57 31.14
C ILE A 5 6.48 14.03 30.70
N TYR A 6 5.46 14.13 31.56
CA TYR A 6 4.10 13.72 31.21
C TYR A 6 3.54 14.57 30.07
N ARG A 7 3.76 15.89 30.12
CA ARG A 7 3.34 16.82 29.06
C ARG A 7 4.02 16.45 27.73
N MET A 8 5.33 16.22 27.74
CA MET A 8 6.07 15.81 26.54
C MET A 8 5.59 14.48 25.96
N ILE A 9 5.33 13.47 26.80
CA ILE A 9 4.78 12.19 26.34
C ILE A 9 3.40 12.39 25.70
N LYS A 10 2.50 13.16 26.34
CA LYS A 10 1.16 13.44 25.82
C LYS A 10 1.23 14.17 24.48
N GLU A 11 2.02 15.22 24.36
CA GLU A 11 2.16 16.00 23.13
C GLU A 11 2.62 15.16 21.94
N LYS A 12 3.66 14.33 22.13
CA LYS A 12 4.17 13.47 21.05
C LYS A 12 3.18 12.34 20.72
N SER A 13 2.47 11.83 21.71
CA SER A 13 1.43 10.82 21.51
C SER A 13 0.25 11.39 20.70
N ILE A 14 -0.20 12.61 21.01
CA ILE A 14 -1.23 13.31 20.24
C ILE A 14 -0.81 13.45 18.77
N ARG A 15 0.41 13.92 18.49
CA ARG A 15 0.91 14.05 17.10
C ARG A 15 0.86 12.72 16.34
N ARG A 16 1.26 11.62 16.97
CA ARG A 16 1.17 10.27 16.38
C ARG A 16 -0.28 9.88 16.10
N ILE A 17 -1.19 10.12 17.04
CA ILE A 17 -2.63 9.84 16.88
C ILE A 17 -3.20 10.68 15.74
N THR A 18 -2.88 11.98 15.68
CA THR A 18 -3.35 12.88 14.62
C THR A 18 -2.88 12.42 13.25
N VAL A 19 -1.61 12.04 13.09
CA VAL A 19 -1.09 11.53 11.81
C VAL A 19 -1.77 10.21 11.43
N CYS A 20 -1.92 9.28 12.37
CA CYS A 20 -2.67 8.04 12.11
C CYS A 20 -4.12 8.32 11.71
N ALA A 21 -4.79 9.28 12.35
CA ALA A 21 -6.16 9.66 12.03
C ALA A 21 -6.28 10.30 10.64
N VAL A 22 -5.35 11.20 10.28
CA VAL A 22 -5.31 11.81 8.94
C VAL A 22 -5.11 10.74 7.87
N ILE A 23 -4.16 9.81 8.06
CA ILE A 23 -3.94 8.71 7.11
C ILE A 23 -5.21 7.85 6.99
N ALA A 24 -5.86 7.51 8.12
CA ALA A 24 -7.09 6.73 8.11
C ALA A 24 -8.23 7.43 7.36
N VAL A 25 -8.37 8.75 7.52
CA VAL A 25 -9.36 9.56 6.78
C VAL A 25 -9.04 9.56 5.29
N CYS A 26 -7.77 9.74 4.89
CA CYS A 26 -7.37 9.66 3.49
C CYS A 26 -7.70 8.30 2.86
N ILE A 27 -7.44 7.21 3.58
CA ILE A 27 -7.81 5.86 3.15
C ILE A 27 -9.33 5.73 3.00
N ALA A 28 -10.10 6.21 3.98
CA ALA A 28 -11.56 6.16 3.93
C ALA A 28 -12.13 6.94 2.73
N LEU A 29 -11.55 8.11 2.41
CA LEU A 29 -11.92 8.90 1.23
C LEU A 29 -11.58 8.16 -0.07
N LEU A 30 -10.40 7.53 -0.16
CA LEU A 30 -10.02 6.72 -1.33
C LEU A 30 -10.99 5.54 -1.52
N LEU A 31 -11.34 4.83 -0.44
CA LEU A 31 -12.33 3.75 -0.49
C LEU A 31 -13.71 4.25 -0.89
N PHE A 32 -14.09 5.47 -0.47
CA PHE A 32 -15.36 6.08 -0.85
C PHE A 32 -15.41 6.41 -2.35
N VAL A 33 -14.33 6.99 -2.92
CA VAL A 33 -14.21 7.24 -4.36
C VAL A 33 -14.30 5.92 -5.15
N GLN A 34 -13.72 4.84 -4.62
CA GLN A 34 -13.72 3.52 -5.23
C GLN A 34 -14.94 2.65 -4.84
N LYS A 35 -15.99 3.23 -4.25
CA LYS A 35 -17.16 2.49 -3.76
C LYS A 35 -17.79 1.61 -4.85
N ARG A 36 -17.87 2.11 -6.09
CA ARG A 36 -18.44 1.36 -7.22
C ARG A 36 -17.62 0.10 -7.52
N TYR A 37 -16.29 0.21 -7.56
CA TYR A 37 -15.40 -0.94 -7.74
C TYR A 37 -15.57 -1.95 -6.60
N ILE A 38 -15.56 -1.49 -5.35
CA ILE A 38 -15.68 -2.35 -4.16
C ILE A 38 -17.01 -3.12 -4.18
N GLN A 39 -18.12 -2.46 -4.53
CA GLN A 39 -19.42 -3.12 -4.64
C GLN A 39 -19.45 -4.21 -5.72
N ASN A 40 -18.80 -3.97 -6.87
CA ASN A 40 -18.71 -4.96 -7.94
C ASN A 40 -17.75 -6.11 -7.59
N PHE A 41 -16.66 -5.81 -6.89
CA PHE A 41 -15.72 -6.80 -6.40
C PHE A 41 -16.35 -7.79 -5.41
N ILE A 42 -17.16 -7.29 -4.47
CA ILE A 42 -17.80 -8.11 -3.42
C ILE A 42 -19.01 -8.87 -3.96
N ASN A 43 -19.89 -8.21 -4.71
CA ASN A 43 -21.20 -8.77 -5.08
C ASN A 43 -21.25 -9.37 -6.50
N GLY A 44 -20.30 -9.03 -7.37
CA GLY A 44 -20.22 -9.58 -8.72
C GLY A 44 -19.45 -10.91 -8.78
N PRO A 45 -19.37 -11.56 -9.95
CA PRO A 45 -19.93 -11.12 -11.22
C PRO A 45 -21.47 -11.23 -11.21
N TYR A 46 -22.15 -10.22 -11.76
CA TYR A 46 -23.60 -10.23 -11.90
C TYR A 46 -23.99 -10.94 -13.19
N ASP A 47 -24.93 -11.88 -13.14
CA ASP A 47 -25.48 -12.50 -14.36
C ASP A 47 -26.37 -11.46 -15.06
N LEU A 48 -25.93 -10.96 -16.22
CA LEU A 48 -26.67 -9.96 -17.01
C LEU A 48 -27.28 -10.60 -18.26
N SER A 49 -28.58 -10.38 -18.45
CA SER A 49 -29.33 -10.80 -19.64
C SER A 49 -29.25 -9.75 -20.76
N ALA A 50 -29.72 -10.11 -21.96
CA ALA A 50 -29.86 -9.18 -23.08
C ALA A 50 -30.66 -7.91 -22.68
N ALA A 51 -31.76 -8.10 -21.95
CA ALA A 51 -32.61 -7.01 -21.50
C ALA A 51 -31.88 -6.06 -20.54
N ASP A 52 -30.99 -6.58 -19.69
CA ASP A 52 -30.19 -5.77 -18.79
C ASP A 52 -29.16 -4.93 -19.55
N LEU A 53 -28.51 -5.52 -20.56
CA LEU A 53 -27.53 -4.85 -21.41
C LEU A 53 -28.16 -3.74 -22.25
N ASP A 54 -29.39 -3.93 -22.72
CA ASP A 54 -30.14 -2.94 -23.49
C ASP A 54 -30.52 -1.69 -22.67
N LEU A 55 -30.59 -1.81 -21.34
CA LEU A 55 -30.84 -0.68 -20.44
C LEU A 55 -29.60 0.18 -20.20
N ILE A 56 -28.40 -0.31 -20.56
CA ILE A 56 -27.14 0.38 -20.32
C ILE A 56 -26.93 1.45 -21.40
N ARG A 57 -27.13 2.71 -21.02
CA ARG A 57 -26.81 3.87 -21.86
C ARG A 57 -25.36 4.32 -21.73
N ASP A 58 -24.81 4.22 -20.52
CA ASP A 58 -23.46 4.66 -20.20
C ASP A 58 -22.81 3.69 -19.22
N VAL A 59 -21.73 3.04 -19.67
CA VAL A 59 -20.98 2.07 -18.88
C VAL A 59 -20.17 2.75 -17.77
N SER A 60 -19.78 4.01 -17.92
CA SER A 60 -19.06 4.77 -16.88
C SER A 60 -19.92 5.06 -15.64
N GLN A 61 -21.24 5.02 -15.78
CA GLN A 61 -22.20 5.30 -14.69
C GLN A 61 -22.94 4.05 -14.20
N THR A 62 -22.86 2.94 -14.93
CA THR A 62 -23.66 1.74 -14.60
C THR A 62 -23.19 1.10 -13.28
N PRO A 63 -24.07 0.95 -12.27
CA PRO A 63 -23.65 0.46 -10.95
C PRO A 63 -23.16 -0.99 -10.98
N ARG A 64 -23.68 -1.83 -11.89
CA ARG A 64 -23.29 -3.23 -12.09
C ARG A 64 -22.50 -3.35 -13.39
N TYR A 65 -21.18 -3.38 -13.29
CA TYR A 65 -20.31 -3.44 -14.46
C TYR A 65 -19.39 -4.66 -14.45
N PHE A 66 -19.20 -5.35 -13.31
CA PHE A 66 -18.56 -6.65 -13.31
C PHE A 66 -19.61 -7.74 -13.54
N ALA A 67 -19.65 -8.31 -14.75
CA ALA A 67 -20.76 -9.12 -15.23
C ALA A 67 -20.31 -10.49 -15.75
N ARG A 68 -21.21 -11.46 -15.62
CA ARG A 68 -21.19 -12.73 -16.35
C ARG A 68 -22.27 -12.68 -17.41
N ILE A 69 -21.90 -12.98 -18.64
CA ILE A 69 -22.78 -12.87 -19.80
C ILE A 69 -22.68 -14.16 -20.60
N SER A 70 -23.84 -14.73 -20.93
CA SER A 70 -23.97 -15.93 -21.76
C SER A 70 -24.66 -15.58 -23.07
N GLY A 71 -24.00 -15.90 -24.18
CA GLY A 71 -24.52 -15.76 -25.53
C GLY A 71 -24.79 -17.11 -26.20
N SER A 72 -25.48 -17.06 -27.33
CA SER A 72 -25.80 -18.26 -28.12
C SER A 72 -24.58 -18.78 -28.90
N LYS A 73 -23.72 -17.87 -29.35
CA LYS A 73 -22.52 -18.16 -30.14
C LYS A 73 -21.46 -17.09 -29.92
N ALA A 74 -20.19 -17.48 -30.00
CA ALA A 74 -19.07 -16.54 -30.09
C ALA A 74 -18.43 -16.64 -31.49
N ILE A 75 -18.09 -15.48 -32.05
CA ILE A 75 -17.52 -15.32 -33.39
C ILE A 75 -16.17 -14.63 -33.26
N ASP A 76 -15.14 -15.15 -33.93
CA ASP A 76 -13.84 -14.47 -34.01
C ASP A 76 -13.95 -13.25 -34.93
N THR A 77 -13.60 -12.07 -34.42
CA THR A 77 -13.62 -10.84 -35.22
C THR A 77 -12.37 -10.69 -36.08
N GLY A 78 -11.32 -11.49 -35.85
CA GLY A 78 -10.01 -11.37 -36.47
C GLY A 78 -9.14 -10.26 -35.88
N ILE A 79 -9.66 -9.47 -34.94
CA ILE A 79 -8.94 -8.34 -34.33
C ILE A 79 -8.12 -8.81 -33.14
N GLN A 80 -6.87 -8.37 -33.08
CA GLN A 80 -5.91 -8.73 -32.04
C GLN A 80 -5.45 -7.49 -31.29
N LYS A 81 -5.25 -7.63 -29.98
CA LYS A 81 -4.63 -6.63 -29.10
C LYS A 81 -3.14 -6.93 -29.03
N PHE A 82 -2.32 -5.95 -29.35
CA PHE A 82 -0.86 -6.06 -29.29
C PHE A 82 -0.33 -5.32 -28.06
N ALA A 83 0.49 -5.99 -27.25
CA ALA A 83 1.34 -5.36 -26.26
C ALA A 83 2.68 -5.02 -26.91
N VAL A 84 3.00 -3.73 -26.95
CA VAL A 84 4.27 -3.22 -27.49
C VAL A 84 5.23 -2.97 -26.33
N HIS A 85 6.36 -3.65 -26.31
CA HIS A 85 7.42 -3.43 -25.34
C HIS A 85 8.48 -2.51 -25.94
N THR A 86 8.59 -1.30 -25.37
CA THR A 86 9.54 -0.27 -25.79
C THR A 86 10.73 -0.21 -24.83
N ARG A 87 11.95 -0.16 -25.36
CA ARG A 87 13.17 0.13 -24.58
C ARG A 87 13.89 1.32 -25.22
N ASN A 88 14.14 2.37 -24.45
CA ASN A 88 14.77 3.61 -24.90
C ASN A 88 14.05 4.28 -26.10
N GLY A 89 12.71 4.23 -26.13
CA GLY A 89 11.92 4.83 -27.21
C GLY A 89 11.90 4.04 -28.52
N VAL A 90 12.55 2.88 -28.57
CA VAL A 90 12.50 1.95 -29.73
C VAL A 90 11.65 0.73 -29.37
N GLU A 91 10.70 0.39 -30.24
CA GLU A 91 9.90 -0.84 -30.15
C GLU A 91 10.84 -2.04 -30.25
N THR A 92 10.98 -2.79 -29.15
CA THR A 92 11.87 -3.94 -29.04
C THR A 92 11.15 -5.27 -29.22
N ASP A 93 9.87 -5.33 -28.89
CA ASP A 93 9.07 -6.56 -29.00
C ASP A 93 7.58 -6.21 -29.13
N ARG A 94 6.85 -7.05 -29.89
CA ARG A 94 5.40 -6.95 -30.10
C ARG A 94 4.80 -8.32 -29.87
N SER A 95 4.05 -8.45 -28.78
CA SER A 95 3.37 -9.70 -28.43
C SER A 95 1.85 -9.53 -28.53
N VAL A 96 1.15 -10.57 -29.00
CA VAL A 96 -0.32 -10.59 -29.02
C VAL A 96 -0.79 -10.85 -27.59
N SER A 97 -1.38 -9.83 -26.97
CA SER A 97 -1.84 -9.91 -25.57
C SER A 97 -3.25 -10.45 -25.44
N ALA A 98 -4.12 -10.24 -26.44
CA ALA A 98 -5.50 -10.76 -26.44
C ALA A 98 -6.12 -10.73 -27.85
N LYS A 99 -7.28 -11.38 -28.02
CA LYS A 99 -8.12 -11.30 -29.22
C LYS A 99 -9.50 -10.74 -28.87
N TYR A 100 -10.17 -10.14 -29.85
CA TYR A 100 -11.54 -9.68 -29.69
C TYR A 100 -12.51 -10.65 -30.36
N TYR A 101 -13.58 -11.00 -29.64
CA TYR A 101 -14.63 -11.88 -30.10
C TYR A 101 -15.98 -11.18 -30.03
N GLY A 102 -16.87 -11.48 -30.96
CA GLY A 102 -18.27 -11.07 -30.95
C GLY A 102 -19.13 -12.15 -30.32
N LEU A 103 -19.72 -11.87 -29.16
CA LEU A 103 -20.71 -12.72 -28.51
C LEU A 103 -22.12 -12.34 -28.97
N VAL A 104 -22.85 -13.31 -29.52
CA VAL A 104 -24.23 -13.13 -29.99
C VAL A 104 -25.19 -13.22 -28.79
N ILE A 105 -25.91 -12.14 -28.53
CA ILE A 105 -26.85 -12.01 -27.42
C ILE A 105 -28.19 -11.50 -27.98
N GLY A 106 -29.13 -12.41 -28.19
CA GLY A 106 -30.38 -12.10 -28.89
C GLY A 106 -30.09 -11.65 -30.32
N GLU A 107 -30.47 -10.42 -30.65
CA GLU A 107 -30.25 -9.79 -31.96
C GLU A 107 -29.01 -8.89 -32.02
N LYS A 108 -28.27 -8.77 -30.91
CA LYS A 108 -27.11 -7.89 -30.80
C LYS A 108 -25.81 -8.63 -30.57
N PHE A 109 -24.71 -7.97 -30.89
CA PHE A 109 -23.35 -8.44 -30.69
C PHE A 109 -22.68 -7.65 -29.56
N LEU A 110 -22.14 -8.37 -28.58
CA LEU A 110 -21.27 -7.81 -27.55
C LEU A 110 -19.83 -8.21 -27.84
N ILE A 111 -18.94 -7.21 -27.98
CA ILE A 111 -17.51 -7.47 -28.12
C ILE A 111 -16.94 -7.84 -26.75
N TYR A 112 -16.11 -8.88 -26.68
CA TYR A 112 -15.30 -9.16 -25.50
C TYR A 112 -13.84 -9.40 -25.87
N GLU A 113 -12.95 -8.99 -24.98
CA GLU A 113 -11.52 -9.34 -25.02
C GLU A 113 -11.38 -10.75 -24.45
N GLY A 114 -10.62 -11.64 -25.07
CA GLY A 114 -10.39 -12.99 -24.55
C GLY A 114 -9.10 -13.60 -25.07
N ASP A 115 -8.75 -14.75 -24.49
CA ASP A 115 -7.64 -15.58 -24.95
C ASP A 115 -7.97 -16.25 -26.29
N TYR A 116 -7.19 -17.24 -26.71
CA TYR A 116 -7.26 -17.83 -28.06
C TYR A 116 -8.56 -18.58 -28.41
N THR A 117 -9.42 -18.87 -27.43
CA THR A 117 -10.61 -19.71 -27.63
C THR A 117 -11.90 -18.90 -27.43
N PRO A 118 -12.82 -18.89 -28.41
CA PRO A 118 -14.11 -18.25 -28.24
C PRO A 118 -14.96 -18.99 -27.21
N LEU A 119 -15.38 -18.30 -26.17
CA LEU A 119 -16.27 -18.76 -25.12
C LEU A 119 -17.68 -18.19 -25.32
N THR A 120 -18.70 -19.02 -25.08
CA THR A 120 -20.12 -18.60 -25.11
C THR A 120 -20.58 -18.01 -23.78
N THR A 121 -19.84 -18.24 -22.70
CA THR A 121 -20.06 -17.60 -21.39
C THR A 121 -18.77 -16.96 -20.95
N VAL A 122 -18.83 -15.67 -20.66
CA VAL A 122 -17.67 -14.83 -20.36
C VAL A 122 -17.93 -13.99 -19.12
N GLU A 123 -16.87 -13.78 -18.34
CA GLU A 123 -16.89 -12.95 -17.14
C GLU A 123 -15.91 -11.79 -17.34
N GLY A 124 -16.34 -10.58 -17.01
CA GLY A 124 -15.47 -9.42 -17.19
C GLY A 124 -16.10 -8.12 -16.72
N ALA A 125 -15.32 -7.05 -16.80
CA ALA A 125 -15.80 -5.70 -16.57
C ALA A 125 -16.33 -5.11 -17.87
N LEU A 126 -17.55 -4.58 -17.84
CA LEU A 126 -18.06 -3.71 -18.89
C LEU A 126 -17.21 -2.44 -18.90
N ALA A 127 -16.65 -2.11 -20.05
CA ALA A 127 -15.83 -0.94 -20.27
C ALA A 127 -16.21 -0.26 -21.60
N GLU A 128 -15.83 1.01 -21.74
CA GLU A 128 -16.02 1.76 -22.97
C GLU A 128 -15.17 1.18 -24.10
N MET A 129 -15.73 1.06 -25.29
CA MET A 129 -15.04 0.47 -26.42
C MET A 129 -13.81 1.31 -26.81
N PRO A 130 -12.59 0.72 -26.88
CA PRO A 130 -11.41 1.46 -27.28
C PRO A 130 -11.56 2.02 -28.69
N ALA A 131 -11.08 3.24 -28.90
CA ALA A 131 -11.21 3.93 -30.18
C ALA A 131 -10.54 3.14 -31.33
N GLU A 132 -9.40 2.48 -31.07
CA GLU A 132 -8.75 1.66 -32.10
C GLU A 132 -9.63 0.49 -32.54
N VAL A 133 -10.23 -0.22 -31.58
CA VAL A 133 -11.09 -1.38 -31.85
C VAL A 133 -12.35 -0.96 -32.60
N SER A 134 -12.98 0.15 -32.17
CA SER A 134 -14.16 0.70 -32.85
C SER A 134 -13.83 1.10 -34.29
N ASN A 135 -12.72 1.81 -34.51
CA ASN A 135 -12.30 2.23 -35.84
C ASN A 135 -11.96 1.05 -36.75
N HIS A 136 -11.35 -0.01 -36.22
CA HIS A 136 -11.06 -1.22 -36.99
C HIS A 136 -12.32 -2.02 -37.31
N LEU A 137 -13.20 -2.25 -36.33
CA LEU A 137 -14.47 -2.97 -36.52
C LEU A 137 -15.37 -2.30 -37.54
N PHE A 138 -15.49 -0.97 -37.47
CA PHE A 138 -16.41 -0.18 -38.30
C PHE A 138 -15.69 0.57 -39.42
N SER A 139 -14.56 0.03 -39.90
CA SER A 139 -13.79 0.60 -41.01
C SER A 139 -14.46 0.43 -42.37
N SER A 140 -15.22 -0.65 -42.56
CA SER A 140 -15.93 -0.95 -43.80
C SER A 140 -17.36 -0.41 -43.78
N ARG A 141 -17.89 -0.08 -44.97
CA ARG A 141 -19.27 0.40 -45.14
C ARG A 141 -20.30 -0.60 -44.63
N GLU A 142 -20.07 -1.89 -44.89
CA GLU A 142 -20.94 -2.99 -44.45
C GLU A 142 -21.03 -3.06 -42.92
N MET A 143 -19.89 -2.91 -42.22
CA MET A 143 -19.86 -2.93 -40.76
C MET A 143 -20.52 -1.69 -40.14
N LEU A 144 -20.40 -0.53 -40.79
CA LEU A 144 -21.08 0.69 -40.37
C LEU A 144 -22.61 0.56 -40.42
N GLU A 145 -23.15 -0.13 -41.43
CA GLU A 145 -24.59 -0.36 -41.59
C GLU A 145 -25.16 -1.23 -40.45
N ILE A 146 -24.38 -2.21 -39.96
CA ILE A 146 -24.78 -3.08 -38.85
C ILE A 146 -24.35 -2.56 -37.47
N ARG A 147 -23.78 -1.35 -37.36
CA ARG A 147 -23.29 -0.80 -36.09
C ARG A 147 -24.36 -0.73 -35.00
N SER A 148 -25.62 -0.52 -35.37
CA SER A 148 -26.76 -0.51 -34.43
C SER A 148 -27.03 -1.87 -33.77
N GLN A 149 -26.52 -2.96 -34.37
CA GLN A 149 -26.59 -4.31 -33.81
C GLN A 149 -25.47 -4.58 -32.80
N PHE A 150 -24.48 -3.68 -32.66
CA PHE A 150 -23.42 -3.81 -31.65
C PHE A 150 -23.75 -2.98 -30.42
N TYR A 151 -23.43 -3.51 -29.24
CA TYR A 151 -23.42 -2.69 -28.03
C TYR A 151 -22.31 -1.64 -28.11
N PRO A 152 -22.53 -0.40 -27.60
CA PRO A 152 -21.55 0.68 -27.64
C PRO A 152 -20.40 0.50 -26.63
N PHE A 153 -20.27 -0.69 -26.06
CA PHE A 153 -19.30 -1.05 -25.03
C PHE A 153 -18.81 -2.48 -25.25
N TYR A 154 -17.77 -2.85 -24.54
CA TYR A 154 -17.19 -4.19 -24.62
C TYR A 154 -16.98 -4.79 -23.23
N LEU A 155 -16.74 -6.09 -23.18
CA LEU A 155 -16.43 -6.82 -21.96
C LEU A 155 -14.93 -7.09 -21.89
N GLU A 156 -14.28 -6.51 -20.89
CA GLU A 156 -12.88 -6.74 -20.57
C GLU A 156 -12.76 -7.94 -19.62
N THR A 157 -12.23 -9.06 -20.11
CA THR A 157 -12.08 -10.31 -19.31
C THR A 157 -10.80 -10.37 -18.49
N GLN A 158 -10.01 -9.30 -18.47
CA GLN A 158 -8.82 -9.20 -17.63
C GLN A 158 -9.16 -9.45 -16.15
N PRO A 159 -8.21 -9.92 -15.33
CA PRO A 159 -8.49 -10.39 -13.97
C PRO A 159 -8.92 -9.23 -13.05
N PHE A 160 -10.20 -8.88 -13.09
CA PHE A 160 -10.84 -7.79 -12.35
C PHE A 160 -10.56 -7.85 -10.84
N ARG A 161 -10.53 -9.09 -10.30
CA ARG A 161 -10.32 -9.33 -8.87
C ARG A 161 -8.85 -9.34 -8.43
N SER A 162 -7.90 -9.50 -9.34
CA SER A 162 -6.48 -9.60 -8.97
C SER A 162 -5.98 -8.31 -8.28
N ILE A 163 -6.32 -7.17 -8.85
CA ILE A 163 -6.02 -5.84 -8.31
C ILE A 163 -6.67 -5.66 -6.94
N GLY A 164 -7.92 -6.10 -6.77
CA GLY A 164 -8.64 -6.03 -5.51
C GLY A 164 -7.99 -6.86 -4.40
N TYR A 165 -7.53 -8.08 -4.69
CA TYR A 165 -6.80 -8.90 -3.71
C TYR A 165 -5.48 -8.26 -3.28
N PHE A 166 -4.73 -7.69 -4.23
CA PHE A 166 -3.51 -6.95 -3.92
C PHE A 166 -3.81 -5.74 -3.03
N ALA A 167 -4.85 -4.97 -3.35
CA ALA A 167 -5.28 -3.84 -2.54
C ALA A 167 -5.68 -4.25 -1.11
N ILE A 168 -6.34 -5.41 -0.93
CA ILE A 168 -6.66 -5.94 0.41
C ILE A 168 -5.40 -6.24 1.20
N VAL A 169 -4.40 -6.90 0.61
CA VAL A 169 -3.12 -7.19 1.29
C VAL A 169 -2.44 -5.90 1.73
N VAL A 170 -2.37 -4.90 0.84
CA VAL A 170 -1.82 -3.59 1.16
C VAL A 170 -2.59 -2.91 2.30
N LEU A 171 -3.93 -2.94 2.25
CA LEU A 171 -4.77 -2.33 3.28
C LEU A 171 -4.61 -3.00 4.64
N VAL A 172 -4.48 -4.33 4.68
CA VAL A 172 -4.24 -5.08 5.92
C VAL A 172 -2.87 -4.76 6.50
N CYS A 173 -1.82 -4.75 5.67
CA CYS A 173 -0.47 -4.38 6.10
C CYS A 173 -0.42 -2.94 6.63
N LEU A 174 -1.04 -2.00 5.91
CA LEU A 174 -1.11 -0.60 6.32
C LEU A 174 -1.94 -0.41 7.59
N GLY A 175 -3.07 -1.10 7.70
CA GLY A 175 -3.91 -1.10 8.90
C GLY A 175 -3.17 -1.67 10.12
N GLY A 176 -2.43 -2.77 9.94
CA GLY A 176 -1.56 -3.34 10.96
C GLY A 176 -0.45 -2.39 11.39
N PHE A 177 0.20 -1.70 10.44
CA PHE A 177 1.22 -0.69 10.72
C PHE A 177 0.65 0.52 11.47
N LEU A 178 -0.51 1.02 11.06
CA LEU A 178 -1.22 2.10 11.75
C LEU A 178 -1.64 1.69 13.16
N ALA A 179 -2.12 0.46 13.35
CA ALA A 179 -2.45 -0.08 14.67
C ALA A 179 -1.21 -0.21 15.55
N TYR A 180 -0.10 -0.72 15.00
CA TYR A 180 1.18 -0.84 15.68
C TYR A 180 1.71 0.50 16.20
N ILE A 181 1.52 1.59 15.43
CA ILE A 181 1.96 2.93 15.84
C ILE A 181 0.92 3.63 16.72
N GLY A 182 -0.35 3.54 16.35
CA GLY A 182 -1.46 4.29 16.93
C GLY A 182 -1.94 3.73 18.27
N ILE A 183 -2.02 2.40 18.43
CA ILE A 183 -2.49 1.79 19.70
C ILE A 183 -1.56 2.15 20.87
N PRO A 184 -0.22 2.02 20.76
CA PRO A 184 0.66 2.47 21.83
C PRO A 184 0.56 3.97 22.09
N ALA A 185 0.50 4.80 21.03
CA ALA A 185 0.35 6.25 21.17
C ALA A 185 -0.93 6.62 21.93
N TRP A 186 -2.06 5.99 21.60
CA TRP A 186 -3.34 6.16 22.31
C TRP A 186 -3.24 5.74 23.78
N ARG A 187 -2.61 4.59 24.05
CA ARG A 187 -2.39 4.11 25.43
C ARG A 187 -1.53 5.09 26.23
N TYR A 188 -0.45 5.61 25.65
CA TYR A 188 0.44 6.56 26.31
C TYR A 188 -0.18 7.95 26.51
N TRP A 189 -1.08 8.36 25.62
CA TRP A 189 -1.83 9.60 25.79
C TRP A 189 -2.82 9.49 26.95
N ARG A 190 -3.58 8.38 27.05
CA ARG A 190 -4.53 8.14 28.14
C ARG A 190 -3.81 7.95 29.48
N ASN A 191 -2.78 7.11 29.51
CA ASN A 191 -2.02 6.76 30.70
C ASN A 191 -0.51 6.91 30.45
N PRO A 192 0.06 8.12 30.63
CA PRO A 192 1.50 8.36 30.39
C PRO A 192 2.42 7.51 31.27
N ALA A 193 1.95 7.06 32.43
CA ALA A 193 2.67 6.15 33.31
C ALA A 193 3.02 4.79 32.66
N LEU A 194 2.27 4.37 31.64
CA LEU A 194 2.55 3.13 30.89
C LEU A 194 3.71 3.28 29.91
N HIS A 195 4.17 4.50 29.63
CA HIS A 195 5.25 4.75 28.70
C HIS A 195 6.56 4.11 29.22
N PRO A 196 7.35 3.41 28.37
CA PRO A 196 8.60 2.76 28.80
C PRO A 196 9.58 3.71 29.51
N LEU A 197 9.58 4.99 29.12
CA LEU A 197 10.33 6.05 29.78
C LEU A 197 9.99 6.16 31.28
N MET A 198 8.71 6.11 31.63
CA MET A 198 8.28 6.26 33.03
C MET A 198 8.76 5.10 33.90
N LYS A 199 8.78 3.88 33.34
CA LYS A 199 9.36 2.70 34.01
C LYS A 199 10.87 2.81 34.22
N ARG A 200 11.59 3.53 33.34
CA ARG A 200 13.02 3.81 33.51
C ARG A 200 13.24 4.88 34.57
N ILE A 201 12.51 5.98 34.49
CA ILE A 201 12.61 7.09 35.45
C ILE A 201 12.30 6.63 36.88
N SER A 202 11.33 5.73 37.07
CA SER A 202 11.03 5.17 38.39
C SER A 202 12.18 4.35 38.99
N ARG A 203 13.11 3.82 38.18
CA ARG A 203 14.31 3.13 38.68
C ARG A 203 15.39 4.09 39.14
N TRP A 204 15.45 5.29 38.56
CA TRP A 204 16.44 6.31 38.90
C TRP A 204 16.13 7.04 40.21
N GLY A 205 14.91 6.89 40.75
CA GLY A 205 14.49 7.49 42.01
C GLY A 205 13.13 8.19 41.89
N ASN A 206 12.96 9.32 42.59
CA ASN A 206 11.69 10.04 42.61
C ASN A 206 11.40 10.70 41.23
N PRO A 207 10.35 10.28 40.51
CA PRO A 207 10.07 10.77 39.16
C PRO A 207 9.80 12.28 39.07
N ILE A 208 9.31 12.90 40.13
CA ILE A 208 9.00 14.33 40.18
C ILE A 208 10.29 15.14 40.23
N LEU A 209 11.23 14.73 41.08
CA LEU A 209 12.53 15.40 41.20
C LEU A 209 13.32 15.29 39.89
N ILE A 210 13.35 14.10 39.30
CA ILE A 210 14.03 13.85 38.02
C ILE A 210 13.41 14.67 36.89
N ALA A 211 12.08 14.73 36.82
CA ALA A 211 11.40 15.55 35.80
C ALA A 211 11.74 17.04 35.94
N SER A 212 11.76 17.56 37.17
CA SER A 212 12.10 18.98 37.42
C SER A 212 13.57 19.30 37.17
N ALA A 213 14.47 18.34 37.39
CA ALA A 213 15.89 18.48 37.09
C ALA A 213 16.13 18.44 35.58
N ALA A 214 15.49 17.50 34.88
CA ALA A 214 15.57 17.38 33.43
C ALA A 214 14.98 18.61 32.71
N GLU A 215 13.88 19.18 33.20
CA GLU A 215 13.29 20.42 32.65
C GLU A 215 14.21 21.63 32.83
N ARG A 216 14.80 21.79 34.03
CA ARG A 216 15.78 22.86 34.28
C ARG A 216 17.00 22.72 33.39
N GLN A 217 17.53 21.50 33.25
CA GLN A 217 18.71 21.24 32.43
C GLN A 217 18.44 21.33 30.92
N SER A 218 17.22 21.03 30.46
CA SER A 218 16.86 21.16 29.04
C SER A 218 16.80 22.61 28.57
N SER A 219 16.59 23.56 29.49
CA SER A 219 16.58 25.00 29.22
C SER A 219 18.00 25.59 29.06
N SER A 220 19.05 24.86 29.44
CA SER A 220 20.45 25.28 29.30
C SER A 220 21.33 24.10 28.84
N PRO A 221 21.15 23.64 27.59
CA PRO A 221 21.85 22.46 27.09
C PRO A 221 23.34 22.76 26.85
N ARG A 222 24.19 21.75 27.07
CA ARG A 222 25.63 21.83 26.74
C ARG A 222 25.87 21.67 25.24
N PHE A 223 25.02 20.90 24.57
CA PHE A 223 25.08 20.67 23.13
C PHE A 223 23.70 20.32 22.58
N THR A 224 23.38 20.82 21.40
CA THR A 224 22.13 20.54 20.68
C THR A 224 22.46 20.02 19.29
N GLY A 225 22.13 18.76 19.01
CA GLY A 225 22.09 18.17 17.67
C GLY A 225 20.66 18.13 17.12
N SER A 226 20.48 17.59 15.91
CA SER A 226 19.20 17.60 15.18
C SER A 226 18.03 16.90 15.89
N SER A 227 18.29 15.89 16.72
CA SER A 227 17.28 15.17 17.50
C SER A 227 17.67 14.89 18.95
N TRP A 228 18.88 15.31 19.34
CA TRP A 228 19.50 14.97 20.61
C TRP A 228 19.99 16.22 21.30
N THR A 229 19.71 16.31 22.60
CA THR A 229 20.13 17.41 23.46
C THR A 229 20.93 16.83 24.61
N LEU A 230 22.20 17.23 24.68
CA LEU A 230 23.12 16.83 25.72
C LEU A 230 23.06 17.86 26.86
N THR A 231 22.74 17.39 28.05
CA THR A 231 22.75 18.22 29.27
C THR A 231 23.90 17.80 30.19
N LYS A 232 23.89 18.23 31.45
CA LYS A 232 24.92 17.85 32.42
C LYS A 232 24.80 16.39 32.83
N ASP A 233 23.57 15.93 33.09
CA ASP A 233 23.31 14.60 33.65
C ASP A 233 22.46 13.71 32.75
N PHE A 234 21.82 14.28 31.72
CA PHE A 234 20.91 13.59 30.81
C PHE A 234 21.25 13.77 29.33
N LEU A 235 20.95 12.74 28.56
CA LEU A 235 20.84 12.79 27.10
C LEU A 235 19.35 12.71 26.74
N ILE A 236 18.82 13.78 26.15
CA ILE A 236 17.39 13.91 25.82
C ILE A 236 17.24 13.74 24.31
N LYS A 237 16.44 12.76 23.88
CA LYS A 237 15.98 12.61 22.50
C LYS A 237 14.63 13.30 22.35
N SER A 238 14.54 14.31 21.49
CA SER A 238 13.27 14.92 21.15
C SER A 238 13.18 15.02 19.64
N THR A 239 12.29 14.22 19.05
CA THR A 239 11.92 14.33 17.63
C THR A 239 10.47 14.74 17.52
N TRP A 240 9.93 14.81 16.30
CA TRP A 240 8.53 15.13 16.10
C TRP A 240 7.57 14.09 16.71
N PHE A 241 7.97 12.81 16.75
CA PHE A 241 7.14 11.68 17.22
C PHE A 241 7.66 10.93 18.45
N THR A 242 8.94 11.08 18.78
CA THR A 242 9.55 10.36 19.90
C THR A 242 10.12 11.34 20.92
N PHE A 243 9.96 10.97 22.18
CA PHE A 243 10.57 11.64 23.31
C PHE A 243 11.20 10.57 24.20
N ASP A 244 12.50 10.69 24.40
CA ASP A 244 13.26 9.80 25.27
C ASP A 244 14.26 10.60 26.12
N ILE A 245 14.57 10.10 27.31
CA ILE A 245 15.56 10.63 28.22
C ILE A 245 16.41 9.43 28.67
N LEU A 246 17.72 9.60 28.65
CA LEU A 246 18.70 8.66 29.16
C LEU A 246 19.58 9.38 30.18
N GLN A 247 19.86 8.74 31.31
CA GLN A 247 20.80 9.25 32.30
C GLN A 247 22.23 8.80 31.93
N PHE A 248 23.24 9.66 32.10
CA PHE A 248 24.62 9.27 31.73
C PHE A 248 25.19 8.11 32.56
N SER A 249 24.74 7.95 33.80
CA SER A 249 25.12 6.81 34.65
C SER A 249 24.80 5.46 33.99
N ASP A 250 23.69 5.39 33.25
CA ASP A 250 23.26 4.18 32.55
C ASP A 250 24.02 3.98 31.23
N LEU A 251 24.43 5.08 30.57
CA LEU A 251 25.21 5.05 29.33
C LEU A 251 26.66 4.60 29.57
N LEU A 252 27.27 5.02 30.67
CA LEU A 252 28.63 4.63 31.05
C LEU A 252 28.78 3.13 31.30
N TRP A 253 27.71 2.45 31.75
CA TRP A 253 27.72 1.01 31.96
C TRP A 253 27.71 0.22 30.64
N ALA A 254 27.03 0.73 29.59
CA ALA A 254 26.97 0.09 28.27
C ALA A 254 28.33 0.11 27.53
N TYR A 255 29.16 1.13 27.75
CA TYR A 255 30.51 1.19 27.14
C TYR A 255 31.52 0.24 27.82
N LYS A 256 31.27 -0.18 29.07
CA LYS A 256 32.15 -1.09 29.81
C LYS A 256 31.97 -2.57 29.41
N THR A 257 31.03 -2.90 28.51
CA THR A 257 30.86 -4.27 27.99
C THR A 257 31.96 -4.60 26.98
N VAL A 258 33.09 -5.02 27.53
CA VAL A 258 34.27 -5.71 26.98
C VAL A 258 34.15 -6.17 25.51
N THR A 259 34.83 -5.46 24.61
CA THR A 259 35.38 -6.05 23.38
C THR A 259 36.48 -7.05 23.77
N LYS A 260 36.13 -8.32 23.93
CA LYS A 260 37.11 -9.41 23.97
C LYS A 260 37.68 -9.56 22.55
N HIS A 261 38.84 -8.97 22.30
CA HIS A 261 39.69 -9.39 21.19
C HIS A 261 40.24 -10.78 21.54
N SER A 262 39.71 -11.85 20.93
CA SER A 262 40.40 -13.13 20.91
C SER A 262 41.52 -13.04 19.87
N THR A 263 42.74 -12.77 20.30
CA THR A 263 43.92 -13.10 19.49
C THR A 263 44.21 -14.58 19.69
N ASN A 264 43.88 -15.41 18.70
CA ASN A 264 44.36 -16.78 18.63
C ASN A 264 45.88 -16.75 18.46
N PHE A 265 46.62 -16.94 19.55
CA PHE A 265 48.03 -17.29 19.51
C PHE A 265 48.15 -18.72 18.98
N THR A 266 48.42 -18.89 17.70
CA THR A 266 49.00 -20.14 17.19
C THR A 266 50.51 -20.07 17.37
N SER A 267 51.02 -20.81 18.36
CA SER A 267 52.43 -21.13 18.52
C SER A 267 52.93 -21.92 17.30
N GLN A 268 53.81 -21.33 16.50
CA GLN A 268 54.53 -22.03 15.44
C GLN A 268 55.92 -22.42 15.98
N PRO A 269 56.30 -23.71 15.99
CA PRO A 269 57.57 -24.15 16.56
C PRO A 269 58.75 -23.81 15.64
N ALA A 270 59.85 -23.43 16.29
CA ALA A 270 61.13 -23.11 15.69
C ALA A 270 61.65 -24.21 14.74
N ARG A 271 62.26 -23.81 13.62
CA ARG A 271 63.22 -24.64 12.88
C ARG A 271 64.58 -23.92 12.85
N PRO A 272 65.68 -24.63 13.13
CA PRO A 272 67.01 -24.04 13.18
C PRO A 272 67.57 -23.81 11.77
N ILE A 273 68.40 -22.78 11.71
CA ILE A 273 69.23 -22.32 10.60
C ILE A 273 70.30 -23.38 10.31
N VAL A 274 70.50 -23.71 9.03
CA VAL A 274 71.76 -24.30 8.54
C VAL A 274 72.22 -23.45 7.36
N TYR A 275 73.38 -22.81 7.52
CA TYR A 275 74.19 -22.22 6.46
C TYR A 275 75.27 -23.23 6.07
N ALA A 276 75.38 -23.52 4.77
CA ALA A 276 76.56 -23.87 3.97
C ALA A 276 76.12 -24.73 2.77
#